data_AF-A0A0R2P461-F1
#
_entry.id   AF-A0A0R2P461-F1
#
_cell.length_a   1.000
_cell.length_b   1.000
_cell.length_c   1.000
_cell.angle_alpha   90.00
_cell.angle_beta   90.00
_cell.angle_gamma   90.00
#
_symmetry.space_group_name_H-M   'P 1'
#
loop_
_entity.id
_entity.type
_entity.pdbx_description
1 polymer ?
#
loop_
_entity_poly.entity_id
_entity_poly.type
_entity_poly.pdbx_seq_one_letter_code
_entity_poly.pdbx_strand_id
1 'polypeptide(L)'
;MSELPAQFNPSQIESELYQKWLSAGYFTANADSDKEPFSIVIPPPNVTGSLHIGHALDHSIQDLLSRMKRMKGFEVLWLPGMDHAGIATQNVVEKQLAASGISRHDLGREEFVKRVWKWKEESGGVILGQMKRLGDSVDWSRERFTMDQGLSDAVLTIFKQLFDAGLIYRAEKIINWCPRCLTALSDIEVEHSDDAGEFVQVRYGDDEVSITVATTRPETMLGDGAVAVNPKDERYKHLIGKSVLLPLVNRMIPIIADELVEPDFGTGAVKVTAAHDPNDFEMGMRHNVPLIVIMNEAGVMEGTGTEFDGMDRFDARVAVVEKLRQMGRVVSEKRPYIHAVGHCSRCEITVEPRLSKQWFVKVAPLAKAAADAVRDGRVKIDPESMEPRYFEWVDNMHDWCISRQLWWGHRIPVWYGPDGDVIVLGPNQSAPKGYEQDPDVLDTWFSSALWPFSTLGWPNESDDLKKFYPTSVLVTGYDILFFWVVRMMLFGLFAMDGVAPFKVIALHGLVRDKHGKKMSKSRGNTVDPLEFMDKYGSDALRFTLVRGANPGTDQALAEEWIAGSRNFATKVWNAARFAMMNGAHVNGELPDRSELNHIDRWILNRLDS
;
A
#
# COMPACT_ATOMS: atom_id res chain seq x y z
N MET A 1 27.51 42.24 7.93
CA MET A 1 27.13 41.06 7.13
C MET A 1 28.11 40.97 5.97
N SER A 2 28.63 39.78 5.66
CA SER A 2 29.43 39.55 4.46
C SER A 2 28.57 39.81 3.22
N GLU A 3 29.15 40.41 2.18
CA GLU A 3 28.47 40.65 0.91
C GLU A 3 28.06 39.31 0.27
N LEU A 4 26.84 39.23 -0.28
CA LEU A 4 26.40 38.05 -1.02
C LEU A 4 27.23 37.89 -2.32
N PRO A 5 27.69 36.68 -2.66
CA PRO A 5 28.33 36.41 -3.95
C PRO A 5 27.55 36.91 -5.17
N ALA A 6 28.26 37.35 -6.21
CA ALA A 6 27.65 37.87 -7.44
C ALA A 6 26.83 36.82 -8.21
N GLN A 7 27.15 35.53 -8.05
CA GLN A 7 26.42 34.42 -8.66
C GLN A 7 25.74 33.60 -7.57
N PHE A 8 24.45 33.27 -7.79
CA PHE A 8 23.74 32.32 -6.94
C PHE A 8 24.18 30.90 -7.29
N ASN A 9 24.83 30.21 -6.36
CA ASN A 9 25.20 28.80 -6.49
C ASN A 9 24.62 28.00 -5.30
N PRO A 10 23.49 27.29 -5.49
CA PRO A 10 22.86 26.51 -4.43
C PRO A 10 23.81 25.51 -3.75
N SER A 11 24.68 24.85 -4.54
CA SER A 11 25.60 23.82 -4.06
C SER A 11 26.58 24.31 -2.98
N GLN A 12 26.89 25.62 -2.97
CA GLN A 12 27.80 26.25 -2.02
C GLN A 12 27.08 26.73 -0.74
N ILE A 13 25.75 26.68 -0.70
CA ILE A 13 24.94 27.30 0.36
C ILE A 13 24.11 26.24 1.10
N GLU A 14 23.39 25.40 0.35
CA GLU A 14 22.34 24.52 0.89
C GLU A 14 22.87 23.57 1.97
N SER A 15 23.98 22.87 1.70
CA SER A 15 24.54 21.89 2.64
C SER A 15 25.03 22.53 3.94
N GLU A 16 25.80 23.62 3.86
CA GLU A 16 26.34 24.30 5.05
C GLU A 16 25.21 24.93 5.89
N LEU A 17 24.24 25.55 5.22
CA LEU A 17 23.09 26.15 5.88
C LEU A 17 22.24 25.09 6.61
N TYR A 18 22.01 23.94 5.97
CA TYR A 18 21.26 22.86 6.57
C TYR A 18 22.00 22.27 7.79
N GLN A 19 23.32 22.07 7.70
CA GLN A 19 24.12 21.63 8.87
C GLN A 19 24.07 22.62 10.03
N LYS A 20 24.04 23.93 9.73
CA LYS A 20 23.84 24.96 10.77
C LYS A 20 22.48 24.81 11.46
N TRP A 21 21.40 24.55 10.72
CA TRP A 21 20.08 24.32 11.33
C TRP A 21 20.03 23.09 12.22
N LEU A 22 20.63 21.99 11.77
CA LEU A 22 20.75 20.77 12.58
C LEU A 22 21.53 21.01 13.86
N SER A 23 22.71 21.65 13.74
CA SER A 23 23.58 21.93 14.89
C SER A 23 22.92 22.87 15.91
N ALA A 24 22.02 23.74 15.45
CA ALA A 24 21.27 24.65 16.31
C ALA A 24 19.99 24.01 16.90
N GLY A 25 19.65 22.76 16.55
CA GLY A 25 18.48 22.06 17.06
C GLY A 25 17.13 22.66 16.63
N TYR A 26 17.08 23.40 15.52
CA TYR A 26 15.88 24.16 15.11
C TYR A 26 14.65 23.31 14.79
N PHE A 27 14.82 22.01 14.60
CA PHE A 27 13.76 21.10 14.18
C PHE A 27 13.29 20.16 15.28
N THR A 28 13.96 20.14 16.44
CA THR A 28 13.61 19.27 17.55
C THR A 28 12.35 19.77 18.24
N ALA A 29 11.33 18.93 18.34
CA ALA A 29 10.09 19.25 19.04
C ALA A 29 10.23 19.03 20.55
N ASN A 30 9.53 19.85 21.34
CA ASN A 30 9.48 19.73 22.80
C ASN A 30 8.06 19.39 23.28
N ALA A 31 7.89 18.19 23.87
CA ALA A 31 6.60 17.74 24.41
C ALA A 31 6.11 18.63 25.57
N ASP A 32 7.04 19.19 26.35
CA ASP A 32 6.76 20.04 27.51
C ASP A 32 6.49 21.51 27.14
N SER A 33 6.49 21.85 25.84
CA SER A 33 6.25 23.20 25.36
C SER A 33 4.81 23.64 25.64
N ASP A 34 4.61 24.85 26.15
CA ASP A 34 3.27 25.43 26.34
C ASP A 34 2.60 25.86 25.01
N LYS A 35 3.33 25.85 23.90
CA LYS A 35 2.80 26.21 22.58
C LYS A 35 1.78 25.20 22.09
N GLU A 36 0.85 25.65 21.26
CA GLU A 36 -0.11 24.77 20.60
C GLU A 36 0.62 23.77 19.69
N PRO A 37 0.34 22.45 19.80
CA PRO A 37 1.00 21.44 18.97
C PRO A 37 0.52 21.48 17.52
N PHE A 38 1.45 21.27 16.59
CA PHE A 38 1.15 20.94 15.20
C PHE A 38 2.02 19.75 14.78
N SER A 39 1.39 18.63 14.49
CA SER A 39 2.08 17.37 14.21
C SER A 39 1.71 16.78 12.86
N ILE A 40 2.72 16.26 12.16
CA ILE A 40 2.62 15.51 10.91
C ILE A 40 3.53 14.28 11.05
N VAL A 41 3.06 13.12 10.62
CA VAL A 41 3.88 11.92 10.43
C VAL A 41 4.20 11.75 8.95
N ILE A 42 5.46 11.54 8.60
CA ILE A 42 5.85 11.22 7.22
C ILE A 42 5.24 9.88 6.82
N PRO A 43 4.63 9.75 5.63
CA PRO A 43 4.41 8.45 4.98
C PRO A 43 5.75 7.74 4.84
N PRO A 44 6.02 6.72 5.69
CA PRO A 44 7.38 6.22 5.85
C PRO A 44 7.87 5.60 4.53
N PRO A 45 8.96 6.11 3.92
CA PRO A 45 9.45 5.54 2.66
C PRO A 45 9.88 4.09 2.84
N ASN A 46 9.57 3.26 1.84
CA ASN A 46 9.94 1.86 1.82
C ASN A 46 11.46 1.69 1.64
N VAL A 47 12.11 0.83 2.44
CA VAL A 47 13.55 0.51 2.30
C VAL A 47 13.85 -0.39 1.10
N THR A 48 13.62 0.15 -0.10
CA THR A 48 13.71 -0.53 -1.40
C THR A 48 14.64 0.20 -2.39
N GLY A 49 15.55 1.03 -1.88
CA GLY A 49 16.52 1.81 -2.65
C GLY A 49 16.51 3.28 -2.27
N SER A 50 16.39 4.16 -3.27
CA SER A 50 16.34 5.61 -3.12
C SER A 50 14.91 6.17 -3.25
N LEU A 51 14.71 7.39 -2.76
CA LEU A 51 13.53 8.20 -3.02
C LEU A 51 13.41 8.52 -4.50
N HIS A 52 12.16 8.71 -4.93
CA HIS A 52 11.82 9.25 -6.24
C HIS A 52 11.14 10.62 -6.09
N ILE A 53 10.98 11.33 -7.19
CA ILE A 53 10.41 12.68 -7.23
C ILE A 53 9.02 12.84 -6.57
N GLY A 54 8.18 11.81 -6.58
CA GLY A 54 6.93 11.79 -5.80
C GLY A 54 7.11 11.98 -4.29
N HIS A 55 8.16 11.40 -3.69
CA HIS A 55 8.49 11.64 -2.28
C HIS A 55 8.95 13.08 -2.07
N ALA A 56 9.72 13.64 -3.00
CA ALA A 56 10.15 15.04 -2.93
C ALA A 56 8.96 16.01 -2.96
N LEU A 57 7.89 15.69 -3.72
CA LEU A 57 6.64 16.46 -3.70
C LEU A 57 5.99 16.40 -2.31
N ASP A 58 5.76 15.19 -1.82
CA ASP A 58 5.10 14.92 -0.55
C ASP A 58 5.82 15.62 0.62
N HIS A 59 7.14 15.41 0.73
CA HIS A 59 7.98 16.05 1.73
C HIS A 59 7.99 17.57 1.58
N SER A 60 8.00 18.12 0.36
CA SER A 60 7.97 19.57 0.15
C SER A 60 6.70 20.21 0.69
N ILE A 61 5.55 19.56 0.52
CA ILE A 61 4.26 20.04 1.05
C ILE A 61 4.25 19.96 2.58
N GLN A 62 4.67 18.82 3.14
CA GLN A 62 4.73 18.63 4.60
C GLN A 62 5.67 19.61 5.29
N ASP A 63 6.86 19.83 4.72
CA ASP A 63 7.84 20.76 5.24
C ASP A 63 7.37 22.22 5.13
N LEU A 64 6.65 22.57 4.05
CA LEU A 64 6.04 23.90 3.90
C LEU A 64 5.05 24.17 5.05
N LEU A 65 4.15 23.22 5.33
CA LEU A 65 3.20 23.32 6.43
C LEU A 65 3.90 23.41 7.78
N SER A 66 4.90 22.54 8.00
CA SER A 66 5.69 22.49 9.23
C SER A 66 6.44 23.80 9.48
N ARG A 67 7.14 24.34 8.48
CA ARG A 67 7.85 25.62 8.59
C ARG A 67 6.89 26.78 8.79
N MET A 68 5.78 26.83 8.05
CA MET A 68 4.76 27.86 8.23
C MET A 68 4.20 27.84 9.66
N LYS A 69 3.87 26.67 10.20
CA LYS A 69 3.33 26.53 11.55
C LYS A 69 4.36 26.89 12.62
N ARG A 70 5.62 26.51 12.44
CA ARG A 70 6.72 26.89 13.33
C ARG A 70 6.89 28.42 13.37
N MET A 71 6.84 29.08 12.21
CA MET A 71 6.87 30.55 12.12
C MET A 71 5.65 31.24 12.72
N LYS A 72 4.50 30.55 12.77
CA LYS A 72 3.27 31.01 13.43
C LYS A 72 3.24 30.74 14.94
N GLY A 73 4.32 30.23 15.52
CA GLY A 73 4.46 30.03 16.97
C GLY A 73 3.96 28.69 17.51
N PHE A 74 3.65 27.72 16.65
CA PHE A 74 3.27 26.36 17.07
C PHE A 74 4.49 25.55 17.53
N GLU A 75 4.26 24.56 18.40
CA GLU A 75 5.21 23.48 18.65
C GLU A 75 5.08 22.43 17.54
N VAL A 76 6.06 22.36 16.65
CA VAL A 76 5.94 21.54 15.44
C VAL A 76 6.71 20.24 15.58
N LEU A 77 5.99 19.12 15.54
CA LEU A 77 6.58 17.79 15.36
C LEU A 77 6.31 17.29 13.93
N TRP A 78 7.35 17.28 13.11
CA TRP A 78 7.32 16.56 11.84
C TRP A 78 8.15 15.29 11.98
N LEU A 79 7.48 14.15 12.17
CA LEU A 79 8.09 12.90 12.60
C LEU A 79 8.59 12.09 11.38
N PRO A 80 9.90 11.82 11.28
CA PRO A 80 10.46 11.02 10.21
C PRO A 80 10.47 9.52 10.54
N GLY A 81 10.47 8.69 9.52
CA GLY A 81 10.76 7.28 9.68
C GLY A 81 10.68 6.50 8.38
N MET A 82 10.87 5.18 8.48
CA MET A 82 10.92 4.29 7.32
C MET A 82 10.11 3.02 7.53
N ASP A 83 9.68 2.45 6.42
CA ASP A 83 8.93 1.20 6.40
C ASP A 83 9.80 0.04 5.92
N HIS A 84 9.81 -1.05 6.69
CA HIS A 84 10.43 -2.33 6.35
C HIS A 84 9.89 -2.93 5.06
N ALA A 85 8.69 -2.54 4.62
CA ALA A 85 8.08 -2.86 3.34
C ALA A 85 7.93 -4.37 3.01
N GLY A 86 8.11 -5.25 4.00
CA GLY A 86 7.90 -6.70 3.94
C GLY A 86 8.39 -7.32 2.63
N ILE A 87 7.43 -7.83 1.86
CA ILE A 87 7.63 -8.46 0.56
C ILE A 87 8.32 -7.58 -0.48
N ALA A 88 8.16 -6.24 -0.47
CA ALA A 88 8.87 -5.38 -1.41
C ALA A 88 10.39 -5.43 -1.16
N THR A 89 10.81 -5.27 0.09
CA THR A 89 12.22 -5.39 0.48
C THR A 89 12.72 -6.82 0.32
N GLN A 90 11.91 -7.81 0.66
CA GLN A 90 12.26 -9.22 0.46
C GLN A 90 12.56 -9.52 -1.01
N ASN A 91 11.71 -9.08 -1.94
CA ASN A 91 11.92 -9.25 -3.38
C ASN A 91 13.20 -8.56 -3.87
N VAL A 92 13.56 -7.39 -3.33
CA VAL A 92 14.81 -6.71 -3.71
C VAL A 92 16.02 -7.55 -3.30
N VAL A 93 16.04 -8.06 -2.08
CA VAL A 93 17.14 -8.90 -1.58
C VAL A 93 17.18 -10.24 -2.30
N GLU A 94 16.04 -10.87 -2.56
CA GLU A 94 15.96 -12.11 -3.36
C GLU A 94 16.51 -11.91 -4.78
N LYS A 95 16.22 -10.78 -5.45
CA LYS A 95 16.79 -10.46 -6.76
C LYS A 95 18.31 -10.32 -6.72
N GLN A 96 18.87 -9.73 -5.66
CA GLN A 96 20.32 -9.62 -5.48
C GLN A 96 20.97 -10.99 -5.25
N LEU A 97 20.32 -11.86 -4.47
CA LEU A 97 20.78 -13.23 -4.24
C LEU A 97 20.74 -14.05 -5.53
N ALA A 98 19.65 -13.95 -6.30
CA ALA A 98 19.49 -14.63 -7.58
C ALA A 98 20.57 -14.21 -8.59
N ALA A 99 20.99 -12.94 -8.60
CA ALA A 99 22.11 -12.47 -9.42
C ALA A 99 23.46 -13.11 -9.04
N SER A 100 23.57 -13.66 -7.83
CA SER A 100 24.71 -14.43 -7.34
C SER A 100 24.50 -15.96 -7.43
N GLY A 101 23.39 -16.41 -8.03
CA GLY A 101 23.05 -17.82 -8.19
C GLY A 101 22.59 -18.51 -6.89
N ILE A 102 22.23 -17.76 -5.86
CA ILE A 102 21.81 -18.27 -4.55
C ILE A 102 20.33 -17.91 -4.32
N SER A 103 19.54 -18.81 -3.76
CA SER A 103 18.18 -18.54 -3.32
C SER A 103 18.11 -18.28 -1.81
N ARG A 104 17.00 -17.71 -1.33
CA ARG A 104 16.76 -17.59 0.12
C ARG A 104 16.79 -18.95 0.82
N HIS A 105 16.34 -20.00 0.14
CA HIS A 105 16.26 -21.35 0.70
C HIS A 105 17.64 -21.96 0.94
N ASP A 106 18.64 -21.59 0.13
CA ASP A 106 20.03 -22.02 0.32
C ASP A 106 20.68 -21.38 1.56
N LEU A 107 20.24 -20.17 1.95
CA LEU A 107 20.74 -19.47 3.14
C LEU A 107 20.04 -19.90 4.43
N GLY A 108 18.77 -20.29 4.35
CA GLY A 108 17.89 -20.42 5.49
C GLY A 108 17.41 -19.06 6.04
N ARG A 109 16.38 -19.11 6.91
CA ARG A 109 15.66 -17.92 7.36
C ARG A 109 16.53 -16.93 8.14
N GLU A 110 17.36 -17.42 9.05
CA GLU A 110 18.16 -16.56 9.93
C GLU A 110 19.17 -15.71 9.15
N GLU A 111 19.98 -16.34 8.30
CA GLU A 111 20.98 -15.65 7.47
C GLU A 111 20.32 -14.74 6.42
N PHE A 112 19.18 -15.17 5.87
CA PHE A 112 18.39 -14.31 4.99
C PHE A 112 17.93 -13.03 5.70
N VAL A 113 17.36 -13.14 6.91
CA VAL A 113 16.91 -11.97 7.69
C VAL A 113 18.07 -11.04 8.04
N LYS A 114 19.24 -11.58 8.41
CA LYS A 114 20.47 -10.77 8.61
C LYS A 114 20.85 -9.99 7.35
N ARG A 115 20.75 -10.61 6.18
CA ARG A 115 21.01 -9.94 4.90
C ARG A 115 20.03 -8.82 4.62
N VAL A 116 18.75 -9.00 4.95
CA VAL A 116 17.73 -7.95 4.79
C VAL A 116 17.99 -6.76 5.73
N TRP A 117 18.41 -7.01 6.97
CA TRP A 117 18.84 -5.93 7.88
C TRP A 117 20.02 -5.12 7.33
N LYS A 118 21.03 -5.79 6.76
CA LYS A 118 22.14 -5.10 6.10
C LYS A 118 21.67 -4.21 4.95
N TRP A 119 20.75 -4.71 4.12
CA TRP A 119 20.14 -3.92 3.06
C TRP A 119 19.36 -2.71 3.60
N LYS A 120 18.64 -2.87 4.71
CA LYS A 120 17.93 -1.78 5.39
C LYS A 120 18.89 -0.65 5.79
N GLU A 121 20.05 -0.98 6.32
CA GLU A 121 21.07 0.01 6.70
C GLU A 121 21.60 0.78 5.48
N GLU A 122 21.94 0.07 4.40
CA GLU A 122 22.42 0.67 3.15
C GLU A 122 21.36 1.57 2.50
N SER A 123 20.15 1.05 2.29
CA SER A 123 19.03 1.78 1.66
C SER A 123 18.55 2.94 2.55
N GLY A 124 18.47 2.74 3.86
CA GLY A 124 18.07 3.77 4.80
C GLY A 124 19.05 4.94 4.81
N GLY A 125 20.36 4.67 4.79
CA GLY A 125 21.39 5.72 4.70
C GLY A 125 21.21 6.62 3.48
N VAL A 126 20.86 6.06 2.33
CA VAL A 126 20.59 6.81 1.09
C VAL A 126 19.34 7.68 1.23
N ILE A 127 18.22 7.12 1.71
CA ILE A 127 16.96 7.85 1.90
C ILE A 127 17.15 9.04 2.84
N LEU A 128 17.79 8.83 4.00
CA LEU A 128 18.08 9.91 4.95
C LEU A 128 18.96 11.00 4.32
N GLY A 129 19.94 10.61 3.51
CA GLY A 129 20.79 11.54 2.77
C GLY A 129 19.97 12.41 1.80
N GLN A 130 19.04 11.82 1.06
CA GLN A 130 18.17 12.53 0.13
C GLN A 130 17.23 13.51 0.85
N MET A 131 16.61 13.11 1.96
CA MET A 131 15.76 13.97 2.78
C MET A 131 16.54 15.18 3.34
N LYS A 132 17.76 14.94 3.84
CA LYS A 132 18.65 16.01 4.31
C LYS A 132 19.06 16.95 3.18
N ARG A 133 19.32 16.43 1.97
CA ARG A 133 19.63 17.24 0.78
C ARG A 133 18.43 18.08 0.34
N LEU A 134 17.22 17.53 0.38
CA LEU A 134 15.98 18.27 0.10
C LEU A 134 15.70 19.39 1.11
N GLY A 135 16.35 19.33 2.28
CA GLY A 135 16.22 20.33 3.34
C GLY A 135 15.02 20.10 4.25
N ASP A 136 14.62 18.85 4.46
CA ASP A 136 13.49 18.49 5.31
C ASP A 136 13.71 18.96 6.76
N SER A 137 12.80 19.75 7.33
CA SER A 137 12.84 20.21 8.73
C SER A 137 12.20 19.24 9.74
N VAL A 138 12.42 17.94 9.52
CA VAL A 138 11.95 16.85 10.41
C VAL A 138 12.74 16.81 11.71
N ASP A 139 12.13 16.20 12.72
CA ASP A 139 12.79 15.89 13.98
C ASP A 139 13.58 14.58 13.88
N TRP A 140 14.86 14.68 13.49
CA TRP A 140 15.76 13.53 13.37
C TRP A 140 15.99 12.78 14.68
N SER A 141 15.75 13.39 15.85
CA SER A 141 15.89 12.70 17.14
C SER A 141 14.79 11.66 17.37
N ARG A 142 13.69 11.76 16.62
CA ARG A 142 12.51 10.90 16.69
C ARG A 142 12.36 10.02 15.45
N GLU A 143 13.44 9.73 14.73
CA GLU A 143 13.41 8.76 13.64
C GLU A 143 12.86 7.41 14.13
N ARG A 144 11.96 6.83 13.35
CA ARG A 144 11.35 5.52 13.62
C ARG A 144 11.51 4.57 12.45
N PHE A 145 11.47 3.28 12.75
CA PHE A 145 11.45 2.21 11.76
C PHE A 145 10.35 1.23 12.13
N THR A 146 9.55 0.78 11.14
CA THR A 146 8.38 -0.06 11.44
C THR A 146 8.70 -1.37 12.16
N MET A 147 9.95 -1.84 12.18
CA MET A 147 10.42 -2.98 12.97
C MET A 147 11.47 -2.61 14.04
N ASP A 148 11.55 -1.36 14.48
CA ASP A 148 12.29 -1.04 15.71
C ASP A 148 11.58 -1.62 16.94
N GLN A 149 12.28 -1.65 18.08
CA GLN A 149 11.77 -2.35 19.27
C GLN A 149 10.43 -1.76 19.76
N GLY A 150 10.31 -0.43 19.82
CA GLY A 150 9.09 0.23 20.31
C GLY A 150 7.89 -0.04 19.41
N LEU A 151 8.09 0.00 18.09
CA LEU A 151 7.02 -0.28 17.13
C LEU A 151 6.69 -1.78 17.07
N SER A 152 7.67 -2.66 17.28
CA SER A 152 7.42 -4.10 17.39
C SER A 152 6.56 -4.42 18.62
N ASP A 153 6.82 -3.78 19.75
CA ASP A 153 6.00 -3.93 20.96
C ASP A 153 4.57 -3.40 20.74
N ALA A 154 4.42 -2.31 19.99
CA ALA A 154 3.11 -1.81 19.56
C ALA A 154 2.36 -2.83 18.69
N VAL A 155 3.02 -3.45 17.71
CA VAL A 155 2.42 -4.48 16.86
C VAL A 155 1.96 -5.69 17.68
N LEU A 156 2.78 -6.17 18.62
CA LEU A 156 2.40 -7.25 19.53
C LEU A 156 1.18 -6.88 20.38
N THR A 157 1.15 -5.65 20.87
CA THR A 157 0.07 -5.16 21.74
C THR A 157 -1.25 -5.07 20.99
N ILE A 158 -1.28 -4.42 19.82
CA ILE A 158 -2.51 -4.26 19.05
C ILE A 158 -3.03 -5.61 18.56
N PHE A 159 -2.13 -6.53 18.17
CA PHE A 159 -2.53 -7.87 17.75
C PHE A 159 -3.25 -8.58 18.87
N LYS A 160 -2.68 -8.56 20.08
CA LYS A 160 -3.30 -9.17 21.26
C LYS A 160 -4.64 -8.51 21.58
N GLN A 161 -4.74 -7.19 21.57
CA GLN A 161 -6.01 -6.49 21.85
C GLN A 161 -7.11 -6.83 20.84
N LEU A 162 -6.79 -6.85 19.54
CA LEU A 162 -7.74 -7.22 18.49
C LEU A 162 -8.13 -8.70 18.57
N PHE A 163 -7.20 -9.59 18.94
CA PHE A 163 -7.47 -11.01 19.16
C PHE A 163 -8.39 -11.23 20.36
N ASP A 164 -8.08 -10.63 21.51
CA ASP A 164 -8.87 -10.71 22.72
C ASP A 164 -10.29 -10.12 22.52
N ALA A 165 -10.44 -9.14 21.61
CA ALA A 165 -11.72 -8.57 21.19
C ALA A 165 -12.50 -9.42 20.15
N GLY A 166 -11.97 -10.57 19.71
CA GLY A 166 -12.60 -11.42 18.69
C GLY A 166 -12.64 -10.78 17.28
N LEU A 167 -11.78 -9.79 17.04
CA LEU A 167 -11.61 -9.12 15.75
C LEU A 167 -10.53 -9.78 14.91
N ILE A 168 -9.52 -10.42 15.52
CA ILE A 168 -8.59 -11.31 14.79
C ILE A 168 -9.09 -12.75 14.90
N TYR A 169 -9.14 -13.44 13.76
CA TYR A 169 -9.54 -14.84 13.70
C TYR A 169 -8.78 -15.59 12.59
N ARG A 170 -8.77 -16.92 12.67
CA ARG A 170 -8.17 -17.79 11.65
C ARG A 170 -9.27 -18.55 10.92
N ALA A 171 -9.27 -18.50 9.59
CA ALA A 171 -10.26 -19.18 8.77
C ALA A 171 -9.65 -19.67 7.46
N GLU A 172 -10.30 -20.65 6.84
CA GLU A 172 -10.00 -21.08 5.49
C GLU A 172 -10.90 -20.30 4.51
N LYS A 173 -10.28 -19.51 3.64
CA LYS A 173 -10.95 -18.64 2.66
C LYS A 173 -10.17 -18.60 1.36
N ILE A 174 -10.82 -18.14 0.29
CA ILE A 174 -10.11 -17.76 -0.93
C ILE A 174 -9.26 -16.53 -0.65
N ILE A 175 -7.99 -16.63 -1.01
CA ILE A 175 -7.03 -15.55 -0.98
C ILE A 175 -6.43 -15.34 -2.36
N ASN A 176 -5.95 -14.13 -2.60
CA ASN A 176 -5.08 -13.86 -3.73
C ASN A 176 -3.71 -14.48 -3.42
N TRP A 177 -3.22 -15.39 -4.26
CA TRP A 177 -1.95 -16.06 -4.08
C TRP A 177 -1.02 -15.75 -5.25
N CYS A 178 0.23 -15.38 -4.96
CA CYS A 178 1.24 -15.24 -5.99
C CYS A 178 2.06 -16.54 -6.11
N PRO A 179 1.91 -17.34 -7.17
CA PRO A 179 2.63 -18.61 -7.31
C PRO A 179 4.15 -18.44 -7.47
N ARG A 180 4.60 -17.23 -7.81
CA ARG A 180 6.02 -16.88 -7.93
C ARG A 180 6.63 -16.40 -6.61
N CYS A 181 5.90 -15.61 -5.82
CA CYS A 181 6.37 -15.18 -4.49
C CYS A 181 6.12 -16.22 -3.38
N LEU A 182 5.20 -17.16 -3.63
CA LEU A 182 4.71 -18.15 -2.66
C LEU A 182 4.17 -17.48 -1.39
N THR A 183 3.25 -16.54 -1.57
CA THR A 183 2.62 -15.83 -0.46
C THR A 183 1.25 -15.30 -0.85
N ALA A 184 0.39 -15.18 0.15
CA ALA A 184 -0.85 -14.42 0.08
C ALA A 184 -0.58 -12.95 -0.28
N LEU A 185 -1.51 -12.38 -1.02
CA LEU A 185 -1.64 -10.96 -1.34
C LEU A 185 -2.99 -10.48 -0.81
N SER A 186 -3.04 -9.23 -0.36
CA SER A 186 -4.31 -8.54 -0.16
C SER A 186 -4.91 -8.13 -1.51
N ASP A 187 -6.23 -7.93 -1.58
CA ASP A 187 -6.93 -7.50 -2.81
C ASP A 187 -6.28 -6.27 -3.46
N ILE A 188 -5.78 -5.40 -2.59
CA ILE A 188 -5.17 -4.12 -2.95
C ILE A 188 -3.74 -4.27 -3.54
N GLU A 189 -3.11 -5.44 -3.41
CA GLU A 189 -1.80 -5.77 -4.00
C GLU A 189 -1.93 -6.43 -5.39
N VAL A 190 -3.16 -6.60 -5.88
CA VAL A 190 -3.51 -7.19 -7.18
C VAL A 190 -3.85 -6.08 -8.18
N GLU A 191 -3.02 -5.91 -9.20
CA GLU A 191 -3.26 -4.97 -10.30
C GLU A 191 -3.97 -5.68 -11.45
N HIS A 192 -5.06 -5.11 -11.95
CA HIS A 192 -5.81 -5.70 -13.06
C HIS A 192 -5.38 -5.10 -14.40
N SER A 193 -5.17 -5.95 -15.39
CA SER A 193 -4.93 -5.57 -16.79
C SER A 193 -5.85 -6.35 -17.73
N ASP A 194 -6.13 -5.75 -18.89
CA ASP A 194 -6.89 -6.39 -19.97
C ASP A 194 -6.00 -7.36 -20.73
N ASP A 195 -6.18 -8.65 -20.46
CA ASP A 195 -5.34 -9.71 -20.99
C ASP A 195 -6.07 -10.52 -22.05
N ALA A 196 -5.32 -10.94 -23.08
CA ALA A 196 -5.83 -11.83 -24.12
C ALA A 196 -5.89 -13.27 -23.61
N GLY A 197 -7.10 -13.72 -23.27
CA GLY A 197 -7.39 -15.09 -22.90
C GLY A 197 -8.16 -15.85 -23.96
N GLU A 198 -8.79 -16.93 -23.51
CA GLU A 198 -9.73 -17.75 -24.27
C GLU A 198 -11.04 -17.85 -23.52
N PHE A 199 -12.14 -18.04 -24.25
CA PHE A 199 -13.44 -18.30 -23.66
C PHE A 199 -14.02 -19.54 -24.34
N VAL A 200 -14.16 -20.62 -23.57
CA VAL A 200 -14.50 -21.95 -24.06
C VAL A 200 -15.85 -22.37 -23.49
N GLN A 201 -16.72 -22.86 -24.36
CA GLN A 201 -17.96 -23.52 -23.97
C GLN A 201 -17.78 -25.03 -23.99
N VAL A 202 -17.99 -25.68 -22.85
CA VAL A 202 -17.78 -27.12 -22.65
C VAL A 202 -19.09 -27.77 -22.25
N ARG A 203 -19.45 -28.85 -22.94
CA ARG A 203 -20.63 -29.66 -22.61
C ARG A 203 -20.30 -30.69 -21.53
N TYR A 204 -20.94 -30.58 -20.38
CA TYR A 204 -20.94 -31.57 -19.31
C TYR A 204 -22.08 -32.55 -19.50
N GLY A 205 -21.97 -33.73 -18.90
CA GLY A 205 -23.01 -34.74 -18.88
C GLY A 205 -22.94 -35.75 -20.01
N ASP A 206 -24.04 -36.38 -20.31
CA ASP A 206 -24.23 -37.33 -21.42
C ASP A 206 -25.62 -37.12 -22.04
N ASP A 207 -26.14 -38.12 -22.74
CA ASP A 207 -27.42 -38.01 -23.45
C ASP A 207 -28.63 -37.91 -22.49
N GLU A 208 -28.51 -38.30 -21.20
CA GLU A 208 -29.61 -38.20 -20.24
C GLU A 208 -29.72 -36.80 -19.62
N VAL A 209 -28.60 -36.28 -19.14
CA VAL A 209 -28.51 -34.94 -18.56
C VAL A 209 -27.25 -34.30 -19.10
N SER A 210 -27.41 -33.23 -19.88
CA SER A 210 -26.29 -32.41 -20.35
C SER A 210 -26.55 -30.92 -20.13
N ILE A 211 -25.46 -30.19 -19.92
CA ILE A 211 -25.47 -28.74 -19.80
C ILE A 211 -24.17 -28.19 -20.36
N THR A 212 -24.24 -27.04 -21.03
CA THR A 212 -23.04 -26.38 -21.56
C THR A 212 -22.66 -25.24 -20.63
N VAL A 213 -21.44 -25.28 -20.10
CA VAL A 213 -20.87 -24.22 -19.28
C VAL A 213 -19.87 -23.39 -20.09
N ALA A 214 -19.72 -22.11 -19.74
CA ALA A 214 -18.71 -21.24 -20.35
C ALA A 214 -17.64 -20.85 -19.32
N THR A 215 -16.36 -20.86 -19.70
CA THR A 215 -15.24 -20.56 -18.81
C THR A 215 -14.05 -19.94 -19.54
N THR A 216 -13.31 -19.06 -18.86
CA THR A 216 -11.97 -18.59 -19.28
C THR A 216 -10.83 -19.45 -18.73
N ARG A 217 -11.14 -20.36 -17.81
CA ARG A 217 -10.18 -21.20 -17.08
C ARG A 217 -10.56 -22.68 -17.18
N PRO A 218 -10.48 -23.31 -18.36
CA PRO A 218 -10.90 -24.70 -18.52
C PRO A 218 -10.09 -25.67 -17.66
N GLU A 219 -8.83 -25.38 -17.33
CA GLU A 219 -8.03 -26.19 -16.39
C GLU A 219 -8.67 -26.33 -15.01
N THR A 220 -9.40 -25.31 -14.57
CA THR A 220 -10.01 -25.32 -13.23
C THR A 220 -11.21 -26.26 -13.13
N MET A 221 -11.75 -26.72 -14.27
CA MET A 221 -12.91 -27.61 -14.28
C MET A 221 -12.67 -28.93 -13.56
N LEU A 222 -11.42 -29.36 -13.45
CA LEU A 222 -11.05 -30.60 -12.74
C LEU A 222 -11.44 -30.53 -11.25
N GLY A 223 -11.57 -29.31 -10.71
CA GLY A 223 -11.98 -29.01 -9.35
C GLY A 223 -13.47 -28.69 -9.19
N ASP A 224 -14.29 -28.81 -10.24
CA ASP A 224 -15.69 -28.41 -10.17
C ASP A 224 -16.47 -29.26 -9.18
N GLY A 225 -17.14 -28.59 -8.24
CA GLY A 225 -18.02 -29.23 -7.27
C GLY A 225 -19.49 -29.15 -7.67
N ALA A 226 -19.86 -28.23 -8.57
CA ALA A 226 -21.24 -28.03 -9.04
C ALA A 226 -21.26 -27.28 -10.39
N VAL A 227 -22.44 -27.22 -11.01
CA VAL A 227 -22.78 -26.25 -12.06
C VAL A 227 -23.89 -25.34 -11.52
N ALA A 228 -23.73 -24.03 -11.60
CA ALA A 228 -24.74 -23.08 -11.16
C ALA A 228 -25.49 -22.48 -12.34
N VAL A 229 -26.81 -22.33 -12.19
CA VAL A 229 -27.70 -21.63 -13.12
C VAL A 229 -28.54 -20.62 -12.37
N ASN A 230 -29.02 -19.59 -13.05
CA ASN A 230 -29.92 -18.64 -12.41
C ASN A 230 -31.30 -19.29 -12.17
N PRO A 231 -31.93 -19.16 -10.98
CA PRO A 231 -33.26 -19.73 -10.71
C PRO A 231 -34.36 -19.17 -11.64
N LYS A 232 -34.15 -18.00 -12.24
CA LYS A 232 -35.10 -17.33 -13.14
C LYS A 232 -34.87 -17.71 -14.61
N ASP A 233 -33.81 -18.46 -14.93
CA ASP A 233 -33.52 -18.90 -16.29
C ASP A 233 -34.36 -20.12 -16.68
N GLU A 234 -35.44 -19.88 -17.43
CA GLU A 234 -36.37 -20.92 -17.90
C GLU A 234 -35.67 -22.05 -18.68
N ARG A 235 -34.51 -21.79 -19.31
CA ARG A 235 -33.75 -22.80 -20.07
C ARG A 235 -33.26 -23.93 -19.19
N TYR A 236 -32.93 -23.65 -17.93
CA TYR A 236 -32.27 -24.62 -17.03
C TYR A 236 -33.08 -25.00 -15.79
N LYS A 237 -34.27 -24.41 -15.57
CA LYS A 237 -35.12 -24.75 -14.41
C LYS A 237 -35.36 -26.25 -14.23
N HIS A 238 -35.52 -26.98 -15.33
CA HIS A 238 -35.77 -28.43 -15.34
C HIS A 238 -34.53 -29.28 -14.99
N LEU A 239 -33.36 -28.65 -14.85
CA LEU A 239 -32.09 -29.29 -14.49
C LEU A 239 -31.69 -29.05 -13.02
N ILE A 240 -32.26 -28.03 -12.36
CA ILE A 240 -31.97 -27.71 -10.96
C ILE A 240 -32.25 -28.92 -10.06
N GLY A 241 -31.27 -29.27 -9.22
CA GLY A 241 -31.33 -30.43 -8.31
C GLY A 241 -30.96 -31.77 -8.95
N LYS A 242 -30.75 -31.82 -10.28
CA LYS A 242 -30.16 -33.00 -10.94
C LYS A 242 -28.64 -32.99 -10.79
N SER A 243 -28.03 -34.13 -11.08
CA SER A 243 -26.57 -34.25 -11.19
C SER A 243 -26.15 -34.43 -12.64
N VAL A 244 -24.97 -33.92 -12.97
CA VAL A 244 -24.37 -34.00 -14.30
C VAL A 244 -22.95 -34.57 -14.21
N LEU A 245 -22.54 -35.35 -15.21
CA LEU A 245 -21.19 -35.90 -15.28
C LEU A 245 -20.19 -34.82 -15.68
N LEU A 246 -19.21 -34.57 -14.82
CA LEU A 246 -18.04 -33.74 -15.12
C LEU A 246 -17.03 -34.58 -15.93
N PRO A 247 -16.73 -34.19 -17.18
CA PRO A 247 -15.78 -34.93 -18.01
C PRO A 247 -14.34 -34.83 -17.47
N LEU A 248 -13.45 -35.72 -17.95
CA LEU A 248 -12.03 -35.88 -17.56
C LEU A 248 -11.80 -36.48 -16.16
N VAL A 249 -12.55 -36.05 -15.14
CA VAL A 249 -12.46 -36.60 -13.77
C VAL A 249 -13.54 -37.61 -13.44
N ASN A 250 -14.52 -37.80 -14.34
CA ASN A 250 -15.63 -38.76 -14.21
C ASN A 250 -16.39 -38.66 -12.87
N ARG A 251 -16.65 -37.41 -12.43
CA ARG A 251 -17.34 -37.11 -11.17
C ARG A 251 -18.77 -36.62 -11.44
N MET A 252 -19.75 -37.13 -10.70
CA MET A 252 -21.10 -36.56 -10.73
C MET A 252 -21.16 -35.32 -9.84
N ILE A 253 -21.64 -34.20 -10.38
CA ILE A 253 -21.76 -32.93 -9.65
C ILE A 253 -23.20 -32.39 -9.75
N PRO A 254 -23.74 -31.77 -8.70
CA PRO A 254 -25.08 -31.19 -8.71
C PRO A 254 -25.19 -29.95 -9.62
N ILE A 255 -26.39 -29.73 -10.15
CA ILE A 255 -26.80 -28.48 -10.78
C ILE A 255 -27.58 -27.65 -9.75
N ILE A 256 -27.01 -26.54 -9.32
CA ILE A 256 -27.55 -25.67 -8.25
C ILE A 256 -28.14 -24.39 -8.83
N ALA A 257 -29.01 -23.73 -8.06
CA ALA A 257 -29.63 -22.47 -8.44
C ALA A 257 -29.05 -21.32 -7.59
N ASP A 258 -28.41 -20.34 -8.22
CA ASP A 258 -27.83 -19.18 -7.53
C ASP A 258 -28.10 -17.89 -8.32
N GLU A 259 -28.46 -16.82 -7.62
CA GLU A 259 -28.78 -15.53 -8.25
C GLU A 259 -27.55 -14.77 -8.75
N LEU A 260 -26.34 -15.15 -8.31
CA LEU A 260 -25.07 -14.60 -8.80
C LEU A 260 -24.81 -14.94 -10.28
N VAL A 261 -25.48 -15.97 -10.81
CA VAL A 261 -25.34 -16.36 -12.23
C VAL A 261 -26.12 -15.41 -13.11
N GLU A 262 -25.45 -14.77 -14.07
CA GLU A 262 -26.09 -13.91 -15.07
C GLU A 262 -26.63 -14.76 -16.24
N PRO A 263 -27.96 -14.78 -16.51
CA PRO A 263 -28.53 -15.59 -17.58
C PRO A 263 -27.99 -15.23 -18.98
N ASP A 264 -27.71 -13.95 -19.22
CA ASP A 264 -27.31 -13.44 -20.52
C ASP A 264 -25.81 -13.57 -20.80
N PHE A 265 -25.01 -13.94 -19.80
CA PHE A 265 -23.57 -14.12 -19.95
C PHE A 265 -23.21 -15.57 -20.35
N GLY A 266 -22.44 -15.71 -21.43
CA GLY A 266 -22.00 -17.02 -21.93
C GLY A 266 -23.16 -17.93 -22.29
N THR A 267 -23.35 -19.01 -21.52
CA THR A 267 -24.45 -19.96 -21.71
C THR A 267 -25.59 -19.76 -20.71
N GLY A 268 -25.44 -18.89 -19.71
CA GLY A 268 -26.31 -18.81 -18.53
C GLY A 268 -26.09 -19.94 -17.50
N ALA A 269 -25.06 -20.77 -17.70
CA ALA A 269 -24.62 -21.80 -16.77
C ALA A 269 -23.11 -21.68 -16.52
N VAL A 270 -22.72 -21.63 -15.25
CA VAL A 270 -21.32 -21.45 -14.83
C VAL A 270 -20.84 -22.67 -14.06
N LYS A 271 -19.60 -23.08 -14.31
CA LYS A 271 -18.93 -24.07 -13.47
C LYS A 271 -18.65 -23.47 -12.09
N VAL A 272 -18.74 -24.27 -11.02
CA VAL A 272 -18.45 -23.81 -9.65
C VAL A 272 -17.19 -24.51 -9.15
N THR A 273 -16.05 -23.82 -9.24
CA THR A 273 -14.75 -24.29 -8.73
C THR A 273 -14.40 -23.58 -7.42
N ALA A 274 -15.14 -23.90 -6.36
CA ALA A 274 -15.14 -23.13 -5.11
C ALA A 274 -13.78 -22.98 -4.39
N ALA A 275 -12.76 -23.77 -4.72
CA ALA A 275 -11.42 -23.63 -4.13
C ALA A 275 -10.46 -22.72 -4.94
N HIS A 276 -10.87 -22.22 -6.11
CA HIS A 276 -10.01 -21.51 -7.08
C HIS A 276 -10.64 -20.25 -7.69
N ASP A 277 -11.79 -19.80 -7.18
CA ASP A 277 -12.43 -18.55 -7.59
C ASP A 277 -13.24 -17.94 -6.42
N PRO A 278 -13.15 -16.62 -6.16
CA PRO A 278 -13.85 -15.98 -5.04
C PRO A 278 -15.38 -16.05 -5.15
N ASN A 279 -15.93 -15.87 -6.35
CA ASN A 279 -17.38 -15.90 -6.57
C ASN A 279 -17.89 -17.34 -6.42
N ASP A 280 -17.15 -18.31 -6.96
CA ASP A 280 -17.45 -19.73 -6.82
C ASP A 280 -17.36 -20.19 -5.36
N PHE A 281 -16.44 -19.63 -4.57
CA PHE A 281 -16.34 -19.91 -3.14
C PHE A 281 -17.57 -19.44 -2.39
N GLU A 282 -18.01 -18.20 -2.62
CA GLU A 282 -19.22 -17.67 -1.98
C GLU A 282 -20.47 -18.48 -2.37
N MET A 283 -20.61 -18.87 -3.64
CA MET A 283 -21.64 -19.82 -4.08
C MET A 283 -21.48 -21.18 -3.38
N GLY A 284 -20.26 -21.69 -3.32
CA GLY A 284 -19.96 -22.98 -2.73
C GLY A 284 -20.30 -23.05 -1.25
N MET A 285 -20.05 -21.97 -0.51
CA MET A 285 -20.43 -21.84 0.89
C MET A 285 -21.94 -21.78 1.09
N ARG A 286 -22.68 -21.06 0.22
CA ARG A 286 -24.15 -20.99 0.28
C ARG A 286 -24.85 -22.33 -0.01
N HIS A 287 -24.28 -23.12 -0.93
CA HIS A 287 -24.90 -24.35 -1.43
C HIS A 287 -24.21 -25.63 -0.97
N ASN A 288 -23.23 -25.52 -0.05
CA ASN A 288 -22.46 -26.64 0.47
C ASN A 288 -21.75 -27.47 -0.63
N VAL A 289 -21.16 -26.77 -1.60
CA VAL A 289 -20.39 -27.36 -2.70
C VAL A 289 -19.02 -27.82 -2.17
N PRO A 290 -18.54 -29.02 -2.55
CA PRO A 290 -17.21 -29.48 -2.16
C PRO A 290 -16.08 -28.53 -2.58
N LEU A 291 -15.19 -28.20 -1.65
CA LEU A 291 -14.00 -27.38 -1.90
C LEU A 291 -12.84 -28.27 -2.35
N ILE A 292 -12.61 -28.38 -3.67
CA ILE A 292 -11.62 -29.30 -4.23
C ILE A 292 -10.39 -28.54 -4.71
N VAL A 293 -9.28 -28.70 -3.99
CA VAL A 293 -7.98 -28.13 -4.36
C VAL A 293 -7.36 -28.98 -5.47
N ILE A 294 -6.96 -28.35 -6.58
CA ILE A 294 -6.43 -29.00 -7.80
C ILE A 294 -5.08 -28.42 -8.25
N MET A 295 -4.52 -27.50 -7.48
CA MET A 295 -3.25 -26.84 -7.77
C MET A 295 -2.46 -26.69 -6.48
N ASN A 296 -1.16 -26.92 -6.55
CA ASN A 296 -0.24 -26.64 -5.46
C ASN A 296 0.11 -25.14 -5.39
N GLU A 297 0.97 -24.77 -4.45
CA GLU A 297 1.37 -23.37 -4.21
C GLU A 297 2.14 -22.73 -5.37
N ALA A 298 2.75 -23.53 -6.24
CA ALA A 298 3.46 -23.03 -7.43
C ALA A 298 2.54 -22.85 -8.64
N GLY A 299 1.24 -23.14 -8.53
CA GLY A 299 0.32 -23.13 -9.66
C GLY A 299 0.49 -24.33 -10.60
N VAL A 300 1.01 -25.45 -10.08
CA VAL A 300 1.12 -26.72 -10.78
C VAL A 300 -0.06 -27.60 -10.40
N MET A 301 -0.67 -28.26 -11.38
CA MET A 301 -1.81 -29.15 -11.18
C MET A 301 -1.41 -30.33 -10.27
N GLU A 302 -2.22 -30.58 -9.23
CA GLU A 302 -1.95 -31.64 -8.26
C GLU A 302 -3.25 -32.15 -7.63
N GLY A 303 -3.33 -33.47 -7.41
CA GLY A 303 -4.46 -34.09 -6.71
C GLY A 303 -5.72 -34.21 -7.54
N THR A 304 -5.65 -34.02 -8.86
CA THR A 304 -6.82 -34.19 -9.74
C THR A 304 -7.08 -35.66 -10.07
N GLY A 305 -6.06 -36.52 -10.00
CA GLY A 305 -6.15 -37.92 -10.41
C GLY A 305 -6.22 -38.10 -11.93
N THR A 306 -5.74 -37.11 -12.68
CA THR A 306 -5.79 -37.08 -14.15
C THR A 306 -4.41 -37.04 -14.78
N GLU A 307 -4.34 -37.17 -16.10
CA GLU A 307 -3.09 -37.06 -16.87
C GLU A 307 -2.46 -35.65 -16.82
N PHE A 308 -3.16 -34.66 -16.25
CA PHE A 308 -2.69 -33.27 -16.16
C PHE A 308 -1.92 -32.98 -14.88
N ASP A 309 -1.93 -33.88 -13.89
CA ASP A 309 -1.15 -33.70 -12.65
C ASP A 309 0.36 -33.57 -12.98
N GLY A 310 1.01 -32.56 -12.38
CA GLY A 310 2.41 -32.21 -12.61
C GLY A 310 2.65 -31.15 -13.70
N MET A 311 1.61 -30.74 -14.46
CA MET A 311 1.71 -29.66 -15.45
C MET A 311 1.56 -28.27 -14.79
N ASP A 312 2.25 -27.25 -15.30
CA ASP A 312 1.89 -25.85 -14.99
C ASP A 312 0.45 -25.59 -15.45
N ARG A 313 -0.30 -24.77 -14.70
CA ARG A 313 -1.71 -24.45 -14.98
C ARG A 313 -1.98 -23.95 -16.40
N PHE A 314 -1.06 -23.22 -17.02
CA PHE A 314 -1.25 -22.72 -18.38
C PHE A 314 -1.01 -23.82 -19.43
N ASP A 315 -0.06 -24.71 -19.18
CA ASP A 315 0.15 -25.91 -20.02
C ASP A 315 -1.04 -26.88 -19.87
N ALA A 316 -1.51 -27.07 -18.64
CA ALA A 316 -2.69 -27.86 -18.32
C ALA A 316 -3.95 -27.30 -19.00
N ARG A 317 -4.10 -25.98 -19.05
CA ARG A 317 -5.20 -25.31 -19.77
C ARG A 317 -5.26 -25.75 -21.22
N VAL A 318 -4.13 -25.70 -21.93
CA VAL A 318 -4.04 -26.12 -23.33
C VAL A 318 -4.34 -27.61 -23.47
N ALA A 319 -3.76 -28.45 -22.61
CA ALA A 319 -3.93 -29.90 -22.66
C ALA A 319 -5.38 -30.34 -22.36
N VAL A 320 -6.03 -29.71 -21.40
CA VAL A 320 -7.44 -29.96 -21.02
C VAL A 320 -8.36 -29.63 -22.19
N VAL A 321 -8.21 -28.48 -22.83
CA VAL A 321 -9.05 -28.09 -23.98
C VAL A 321 -8.84 -29.04 -25.15
N GLU A 322 -7.60 -29.43 -25.45
CA GLU A 322 -7.31 -30.40 -26.51
C GLU A 322 -7.96 -31.75 -26.23
N LYS A 323 -7.91 -32.24 -24.99
CA LYS A 323 -8.56 -33.50 -24.63
C LYS A 323 -10.09 -33.42 -24.76
N LEU A 324 -10.69 -32.32 -24.31
CA LEU A 324 -12.14 -32.08 -24.49
C LEU A 324 -12.53 -32.02 -25.97
N ARG A 325 -11.67 -31.45 -26.82
CA ARG A 325 -11.88 -31.40 -28.28
C ARG A 325 -11.87 -32.80 -28.88
N GLN A 326 -10.90 -33.64 -28.50
CA GLN A 326 -10.83 -35.05 -28.91
C GLN A 326 -12.07 -35.85 -28.46
N MET A 327 -12.64 -35.51 -27.30
CA MET A 327 -13.87 -36.10 -26.78
C MET A 327 -15.16 -35.52 -27.41
N GLY A 328 -15.08 -34.53 -28.31
CA GLY A 328 -16.26 -33.88 -28.89
C GLY A 328 -17.10 -33.11 -27.86
N ARG A 329 -16.46 -32.56 -26.82
CA ARG A 329 -17.10 -31.86 -25.70
C ARG A 329 -17.04 -30.35 -25.83
N VAL A 330 -16.16 -29.80 -26.66
CA VAL A 330 -16.06 -28.37 -26.93
C VAL A 330 -17.19 -27.95 -27.88
N VAL A 331 -18.01 -26.98 -27.45
CA VAL A 331 -19.16 -26.46 -28.22
C VAL A 331 -18.77 -25.21 -29.00
N SER A 332 -18.00 -24.31 -28.39
CA SER A 332 -17.50 -23.11 -29.04
C SER A 332 -16.23 -22.60 -28.36
N GLU A 333 -15.39 -21.90 -29.10
CA GLU A 333 -14.16 -21.28 -28.60
C GLU A 333 -14.06 -19.85 -29.15
N LYS A 334 -13.70 -18.89 -28.30
CA LYS A 334 -13.41 -17.51 -28.69
C LYS A 334 -11.99 -17.14 -28.23
N ARG A 335 -11.12 -16.82 -29.20
CA ARG A 335 -9.73 -16.41 -28.98
C ARG A 335 -9.34 -15.33 -29.99
N PRO A 336 -8.91 -14.12 -29.56
CA PRO A 336 -8.75 -13.69 -28.17
C PRO A 336 -10.11 -13.36 -27.51
N TYR A 337 -10.20 -13.65 -26.21
CA TYR A 337 -11.20 -13.08 -25.32
C TYR A 337 -10.48 -12.14 -24.34
N ILE A 338 -10.70 -10.83 -24.51
CA ILE A 338 -10.09 -9.83 -23.64
C ILE A 338 -10.93 -9.73 -22.35
N HIS A 339 -10.26 -9.85 -21.21
CA HIS A 339 -10.89 -9.72 -19.90
C HIS A 339 -9.88 -9.22 -18.87
N ALA A 340 -10.38 -8.67 -17.77
CA ALA A 340 -9.55 -8.21 -16.67
C ALA A 340 -8.95 -9.40 -15.92
N VAL A 341 -7.62 -9.42 -15.81
CA VAL A 341 -6.84 -10.45 -15.10
C VAL A 341 -6.01 -9.78 -14.01
N GLY A 342 -6.05 -10.35 -12.80
CA GLY A 342 -5.29 -9.87 -11.66
C GLY A 342 -3.83 -10.32 -11.71
N HIS A 343 -2.91 -9.38 -11.52
CA HIS A 343 -1.48 -9.59 -11.51
C HIS A 343 -0.88 -9.10 -10.19
N CYS A 344 0.17 -9.80 -9.73
CA CYS A 344 0.91 -9.34 -8.57
C CYS A 344 1.58 -8.00 -8.89
N SER A 345 1.24 -6.94 -8.17
CA SER A 345 1.81 -5.57 -8.33
C SER A 345 3.35 -5.48 -8.32
N ARG A 346 4.04 -6.53 -7.88
CA ARG A 346 5.50 -6.55 -7.70
C ARG A 346 6.27 -7.34 -8.75
N CYS A 347 5.63 -8.30 -9.42
CA CYS A 347 6.28 -9.08 -10.48
C CYS A 347 5.45 -9.35 -11.71
N GLU A 348 4.21 -8.87 -11.71
CA GLU A 348 3.36 -8.92 -12.88
C GLU A 348 2.96 -10.36 -13.26
N ILE A 349 3.15 -11.34 -12.36
CA ILE A 349 2.66 -12.72 -12.55
C ILE A 349 1.20 -12.77 -12.17
N THR A 350 0.39 -13.46 -12.99
CA THR A 350 -1.04 -13.69 -12.74
C THR A 350 -1.26 -14.31 -11.37
N VAL A 351 -2.17 -13.70 -10.62
CA VAL A 351 -2.57 -14.12 -9.28
C VAL A 351 -3.51 -15.31 -9.39
N GLU A 352 -3.31 -16.28 -8.49
CA GLU A 352 -4.18 -17.43 -8.35
C GLU A 352 -5.09 -17.24 -7.14
N PRO A 353 -6.42 -17.27 -7.28
CA PRO A 353 -7.30 -17.45 -6.14
C PRO A 353 -7.06 -18.85 -5.56
N ARG A 354 -6.76 -18.92 -4.27
CA ARG A 354 -6.40 -20.19 -3.60
C ARG A 354 -7.12 -20.29 -2.27
N LEU A 355 -7.71 -21.45 -2.01
CA LEU A 355 -8.19 -21.80 -0.68
C LEU A 355 -7.00 -21.93 0.30
N SER A 356 -6.98 -21.12 1.34
CA SER A 356 -5.88 -21.13 2.32
C SER A 356 -6.35 -20.75 3.72
N LYS A 357 -5.78 -21.42 4.73
CA LYS A 357 -6.04 -21.13 6.14
C LYS A 357 -5.15 -19.99 6.63
N GLN A 358 -5.72 -18.79 6.71
CA GLN A 358 -5.01 -17.53 6.99
C GLN A 358 -5.60 -16.81 8.21
N TRP A 359 -4.87 -15.80 8.70
CA TRP A 359 -5.31 -14.88 9.74
C TRP A 359 -5.99 -13.66 9.14
N PHE A 360 -7.12 -13.26 9.70
CA PHE A 360 -7.93 -12.15 9.23
C PHE A 360 -8.26 -11.17 10.35
N VAL A 361 -8.36 -9.89 10.00
CA VAL A 361 -9.04 -8.87 10.82
C VAL A 361 -10.47 -8.70 10.31
N LYS A 362 -11.43 -8.82 11.22
CA LYS A 362 -12.85 -8.51 11.00
C LYS A 362 -13.01 -6.99 10.84
N VAL A 363 -13.16 -6.53 9.60
CA VAL A 363 -13.06 -5.10 9.30
C VAL A 363 -14.35 -4.34 9.53
N ALA A 364 -15.52 -4.99 9.35
CA ALA A 364 -16.82 -4.32 9.34
C ALA A 364 -17.06 -3.33 10.51
N PRO A 365 -16.83 -3.69 11.79
CA PRO A 365 -17.04 -2.74 12.89
C PRO A 365 -16.03 -1.57 12.88
N LEU A 366 -14.77 -1.84 12.49
CA LEU A 366 -13.72 -0.83 12.41
C LEU A 366 -13.96 0.13 11.24
N ALA A 367 -14.36 -0.41 10.10
CA ALA A 367 -14.65 0.33 8.88
C ALA A 367 -15.82 1.30 9.09
N LYS A 368 -16.88 0.82 9.78
CA LYS A 368 -17.99 1.69 10.20
C LYS A 368 -17.49 2.87 11.05
N ALA A 369 -16.66 2.62 12.06
CA ALA A 369 -16.14 3.68 12.93
C ALA A 369 -15.29 4.72 12.15
N ALA A 370 -14.47 4.24 11.21
CA ALA A 370 -13.67 5.10 10.33
C ALA A 370 -14.54 5.95 9.41
N ALA A 371 -15.56 5.35 8.79
CA ALA A 371 -16.51 6.04 7.93
C ALA A 371 -17.32 7.09 8.71
N ASP A 372 -17.79 6.74 9.91
CA ASP A 372 -18.53 7.65 10.78
C ASP A 372 -17.69 8.86 11.17
N ALA A 373 -16.39 8.68 11.47
CA ALA A 373 -15.48 9.77 11.83
C ALA A 373 -15.26 10.80 10.71
N VAL A 374 -15.44 10.41 9.44
CA VAL A 374 -15.45 11.36 8.32
C VAL A 374 -16.84 11.98 8.16
N ARG A 375 -17.90 11.17 8.17
CA ARG A 375 -19.29 11.63 8.00
C ARG A 375 -19.74 12.63 9.07
N ASP A 376 -19.26 12.47 10.30
CA ASP A 376 -19.60 13.36 11.43
C ASP A 376 -18.67 14.57 11.57
N GLY A 377 -17.65 14.67 10.71
CA GLY A 377 -16.73 15.81 10.65
C GLY A 377 -15.59 15.78 11.67
N ARG A 378 -15.41 14.70 12.45
CA ARG A 378 -14.22 14.53 13.31
C ARG A 378 -12.91 14.51 12.50
N VAL A 379 -12.97 14.00 11.27
CA VAL A 379 -11.86 14.00 10.31
C VAL A 379 -12.31 14.63 9.00
N LYS A 380 -11.58 15.64 8.54
CA LYS A 380 -11.83 16.28 7.24
C LYS A 380 -10.96 15.67 6.15
N ILE A 381 -11.52 15.38 4.98
CA ILE A 381 -10.75 15.08 3.77
C ILE A 381 -10.58 16.35 2.93
N ASP A 382 -9.37 16.61 2.46
CA ASP A 382 -9.02 17.76 1.62
C ASP A 382 -8.24 17.29 0.38
N PRO A 383 -8.72 17.54 -0.86
CA PRO A 383 -9.99 18.20 -1.17
C PRO A 383 -11.21 17.30 -0.92
N GLU A 384 -12.36 17.91 -0.61
CA GLU A 384 -13.65 17.24 -0.36
C GLU A 384 -14.08 16.32 -1.52
N SER A 385 -13.65 16.61 -2.75
CA SER A 385 -13.91 15.77 -3.93
C SER A 385 -13.33 14.35 -3.83
N MET A 386 -12.43 14.07 -2.87
CA MET A 386 -11.89 12.74 -2.62
C MET A 386 -12.74 11.91 -1.64
N GLU A 387 -13.73 12.49 -0.97
CA GLU A 387 -14.61 11.77 -0.04
C GLU A 387 -15.38 10.60 -0.69
N PRO A 388 -15.98 10.74 -1.90
CA PRO A 388 -16.69 9.63 -2.52
C PRO A 388 -15.79 8.41 -2.71
N ARG A 389 -14.53 8.64 -3.07
CA ARG A 389 -13.52 7.60 -3.23
C ARG A 389 -13.21 6.92 -1.90
N TYR A 390 -13.07 7.69 -0.82
CA TYR A 390 -12.91 7.14 0.55
C TYR A 390 -14.10 6.26 0.95
N PHE A 391 -15.33 6.74 0.72
CA PHE A 391 -16.56 6.02 1.09
C PHE A 391 -16.77 4.75 0.28
N GLU A 392 -16.55 4.81 -1.04
CA GLU A 392 -16.62 3.64 -1.94
C GLU A 392 -15.79 2.47 -1.41
N TRP A 393 -14.63 2.76 -0.81
CA TRP A 393 -13.77 1.72 -0.28
C TRP A 393 -14.16 1.28 1.13
N VAL A 394 -14.31 2.22 2.06
CA VAL A 394 -14.58 1.90 3.47
C VAL A 394 -15.92 1.17 3.66
N ASP A 395 -16.93 1.48 2.83
CA ASP A 395 -18.26 0.87 2.92
C ASP A 395 -18.31 -0.56 2.35
N ASN A 396 -17.34 -0.93 1.51
CA ASN A 396 -17.30 -2.22 0.80
C ASN A 396 -16.09 -3.08 1.22
N MET A 397 -15.49 -2.82 2.38
CA MET A 397 -14.32 -3.57 2.83
C MET A 397 -14.68 -5.01 3.21
N HIS A 398 -13.89 -5.95 2.70
CA HIS A 398 -13.87 -7.34 3.15
C HIS A 398 -12.84 -7.56 4.26
N ASP A 399 -13.03 -8.63 5.03
CA ASP A 399 -12.12 -9.00 6.10
C ASP A 399 -10.68 -9.11 5.59
N TRP A 400 -9.78 -8.43 6.30
CA TRP A 400 -8.43 -8.20 5.84
C TRP A 400 -7.52 -9.37 6.19
N CYS A 401 -7.00 -10.06 5.18
CA CYS A 401 -5.96 -11.07 5.35
C CYS A 401 -4.65 -10.44 5.84
N ILE A 402 -4.24 -10.73 7.08
CA ILE A 402 -3.09 -10.12 7.75
C ILE A 402 -1.86 -11.03 7.80
N SER A 403 -1.97 -12.32 7.45
CA SER A 403 -0.83 -13.23 7.40
C SER A 403 -0.14 -13.24 6.03
N ARG A 404 1.17 -13.47 6.03
CA ARG A 404 2.03 -13.55 4.85
C ARG A 404 3.09 -14.63 5.05
N GLN A 405 3.34 -15.43 4.01
CA GLN A 405 4.32 -16.52 4.00
C GLN A 405 5.71 -15.99 3.62
N LEU A 406 6.10 -14.90 4.28
CA LEU A 406 7.38 -14.22 4.07
C LEU A 406 8.30 -14.50 5.25
N TRP A 407 9.59 -14.23 5.06
CA TRP A 407 10.58 -14.33 6.12
C TRP A 407 10.89 -12.99 6.78
N TRP A 408 10.72 -11.90 6.02
CA TRP A 408 10.89 -10.53 6.48
C TRP A 408 9.55 -9.88 6.88
N GLY A 409 9.49 -9.37 8.11
CA GLY A 409 8.29 -8.75 8.70
C GLY A 409 8.12 -9.14 10.16
N HIS A 410 7.10 -8.60 10.81
CA HIS A 410 6.73 -8.95 12.18
C HIS A 410 6.17 -10.36 12.23
N ARG A 411 6.79 -11.28 12.97
CA ARG A 411 6.22 -12.63 13.13
C ARG A 411 4.87 -12.56 13.85
N ILE A 412 3.91 -13.37 13.40
CA ILE A 412 2.61 -13.46 14.06
C ILE A 412 2.82 -13.98 15.50
N PRO A 413 2.28 -13.31 16.52
CA PRO A 413 2.57 -13.66 17.92
C PRO A 413 1.66 -14.78 18.45
N VAL A 414 1.28 -15.69 17.57
CA VAL A 414 0.50 -16.89 17.88
C VAL A 414 1.45 -18.07 18.06
N TRP A 415 1.20 -18.90 19.06
CA TRP A 415 1.99 -20.07 19.36
C TRP A 415 1.09 -21.31 19.47
N TYR A 416 1.57 -22.40 18.88
CA TYR A 416 0.89 -23.70 18.86
C TYR A 416 1.56 -24.62 19.87
N GLY A 417 0.79 -25.10 20.85
CA GLY A 417 1.25 -26.04 21.85
C GLY A 417 1.15 -27.50 21.39
N PRO A 418 1.79 -28.43 22.11
CA PRO A 418 1.88 -29.84 21.75
C PRO A 418 0.51 -30.56 21.77
N ASP A 419 -0.45 -30.06 22.55
CA ASP A 419 -1.79 -30.63 22.68
C ASP A 419 -2.81 -29.96 21.74
N GLY A 420 -2.34 -29.13 20.80
CA GLY A 420 -3.16 -28.40 19.84
C GLY A 420 -3.76 -27.10 20.41
N ASP A 421 -3.36 -26.68 21.59
CA ASP A 421 -3.73 -25.40 22.18
C ASP A 421 -3.04 -24.23 21.46
N VAL A 422 -3.72 -23.08 21.45
CA VAL A 422 -3.27 -21.88 20.74
C VAL A 422 -3.24 -20.72 21.71
N ILE A 423 -2.08 -20.08 21.86
CA ILE A 423 -1.91 -18.90 22.71
C ILE A 423 -1.40 -17.70 21.90
N VAL A 424 -1.79 -16.51 22.33
CA VAL A 424 -1.30 -15.24 21.76
C VAL A 424 -0.51 -14.50 22.83
N LEU A 425 0.74 -14.15 22.51
CA LEU A 425 1.65 -13.50 23.43
C LEU A 425 1.80 -12.01 23.10
N GLY A 426 1.68 -11.16 24.11
CA GLY A 426 1.99 -9.74 24.02
C GLY A 426 3.48 -9.44 24.25
N PRO A 427 3.85 -8.15 24.31
CA PRO A 427 5.22 -7.74 24.64
C PRO A 427 5.71 -8.34 25.95
N ASN A 428 7.01 -8.64 26.01
CA ASN A 428 7.69 -9.19 27.20
C ASN A 428 7.15 -10.53 27.73
N GLN A 429 6.29 -11.23 26.98
CA GLN A 429 5.85 -12.58 27.29
C GLN A 429 6.70 -13.61 26.54
N SER A 430 6.88 -14.80 27.13
CA SER A 430 7.65 -15.90 26.53
C SER A 430 6.77 -17.14 26.43
N ALA A 431 6.97 -17.89 25.34
CA ALA A 431 6.21 -19.11 25.12
C ALA A 431 6.65 -20.21 26.09
N PRO A 432 5.72 -21.07 26.56
CA PRO A 432 6.09 -22.26 27.30
C PRO A 432 6.95 -23.21 26.46
N LYS A 433 7.67 -24.11 27.12
CA LYS A 433 8.49 -25.12 26.42
C LYS A 433 7.61 -26.02 25.55
N GLY A 434 8.03 -26.26 24.32
CA GLY A 434 7.33 -27.13 23.37
C GLY A 434 6.31 -26.40 22.49
N TYR A 435 6.16 -25.09 22.65
CA TYR A 435 5.34 -24.26 21.77
C TYR A 435 6.15 -23.80 20.56
N GLU A 436 5.49 -23.81 19.40
CA GLU A 436 6.07 -23.31 18.15
C GLU A 436 5.30 -22.07 17.69
N GLN A 437 6.03 -20.99 17.44
CA GLN A 437 5.45 -19.76 16.93
C GLN A 437 5.00 -19.95 15.49
N ASP A 438 3.86 -19.37 15.14
CA ASP A 438 3.37 -19.28 13.77
C ASP A 438 4.51 -18.83 12.81
N PRO A 439 4.78 -19.61 11.74
CA PRO A 439 5.89 -19.31 10.85
C PRO A 439 5.66 -18.04 10.03
N ASP A 440 4.39 -17.62 9.86
CA ASP A 440 4.01 -16.48 9.06
C ASP A 440 4.42 -15.15 9.72
N VAL A 441 4.50 -14.13 8.88
CA VAL A 441 4.64 -12.74 9.31
C VAL A 441 3.36 -11.97 9.01
N LEU A 442 3.23 -10.83 9.67
CA LEU A 442 2.16 -9.89 9.43
C LEU A 442 2.38 -9.12 8.13
N ASP A 443 1.28 -8.79 7.49
CA ASP A 443 1.21 -7.80 6.41
C ASP A 443 1.93 -6.51 6.84
N THR A 444 2.74 -5.92 5.96
CA THR A 444 3.42 -4.65 6.23
C THR A 444 2.41 -3.57 6.64
N TRP A 445 1.27 -3.51 5.95
CA TRP A 445 0.20 -2.57 6.26
C TRP A 445 -0.37 -2.74 7.67
N PHE A 446 -0.24 -3.92 8.28
CA PHE A 446 -0.58 -4.13 9.69
C PHE A 446 0.26 -3.26 10.59
N SER A 447 1.57 -3.25 10.41
CA SER A 447 2.46 -2.39 11.20
C SER A 447 2.32 -0.91 10.86
N SER A 448 2.20 -0.58 9.57
CA SER A 448 2.11 0.81 9.11
C SER A 448 0.78 1.47 9.50
N ALA A 449 -0.27 0.69 9.77
CA ALA A 449 -1.53 1.19 10.34
C ALA A 449 -1.38 1.81 11.74
N LEU A 450 -0.31 1.48 12.47
CA LEU A 450 -0.07 2.01 13.81
C LEU A 450 0.71 3.33 13.81
N TRP A 451 1.23 3.74 12.64
CA TRP A 451 2.18 4.83 12.50
C TRP A 451 1.83 6.13 13.25
N PRO A 452 0.59 6.64 13.26
CA PRO A 452 0.30 7.93 13.86
C PRO A 452 0.33 7.93 15.40
N PHE A 453 0.39 6.75 16.04
CA PHE A 453 0.41 6.63 17.51
C PHE A 453 1.59 5.79 18.02
N SER A 454 2.01 4.74 17.33
CA SER A 454 3.18 3.93 17.74
C SER A 454 4.48 4.73 17.67
N THR A 455 4.62 5.61 16.68
CA THR A 455 5.79 6.49 16.55
C THR A 455 5.92 7.48 17.71
N LEU A 456 4.79 7.85 18.30
CA LEU A 456 4.68 8.71 19.48
C LEU A 456 4.81 7.94 20.79
N GLY A 457 5.08 6.63 20.77
CA GLY A 457 5.37 5.84 21.97
C GLY A 457 4.23 4.99 22.50
N TRP A 458 3.06 4.97 21.84
CA TRP A 458 2.03 3.96 22.13
C TRP A 458 2.63 2.55 21.92
N PRO A 459 2.36 1.57 22.79
CA PRO A 459 1.28 1.51 23.80
C PRO A 459 1.60 2.18 25.13
N ASN A 460 2.78 2.77 25.29
CA ASN A 460 3.10 3.54 26.49
C ASN A 460 2.42 4.92 26.43
N GLU A 461 2.00 5.43 27.58
CA GLU A 461 1.43 6.79 27.70
C GLU A 461 2.53 7.86 27.74
N SER A 462 3.33 7.93 26.68
CA SER A 462 4.43 8.88 26.57
C SER A 462 3.94 10.34 26.53
N ASP A 463 4.83 11.27 26.84
CA ASP A 463 4.54 12.71 26.74
C ASP A 463 4.37 13.16 25.29
N ASP A 464 5.11 12.55 24.35
CA ASP A 464 4.94 12.80 22.91
C ASP A 464 3.55 12.38 22.44
N LEU A 465 3.04 11.23 22.90
CA LEU A 465 1.70 10.74 22.57
C LEU A 465 0.65 11.72 23.10
N LYS A 466 0.77 12.15 24.36
CA LYS A 466 -0.15 13.12 24.98
C LYS A 466 -0.15 14.48 24.29
N LYS A 467 1.02 14.95 23.86
CA LYS A 467 1.19 16.28 23.25
C LYS A 467 0.76 16.33 21.80
N PHE A 468 1.13 15.32 21.01
CA PHE A 468 1.08 15.39 19.55
C PHE A 468 0.04 14.47 18.89
N TYR A 469 -0.67 13.64 19.67
CA TYR A 469 -1.83 12.87 19.19
C TYR A 469 -3.16 13.54 19.61
N PRO A 470 -4.18 13.57 18.74
CA PRO A 470 -4.15 13.14 17.35
C PRO A 470 -3.30 14.08 16.47
N THR A 471 -2.75 13.53 15.40
CA THR A 471 -1.93 14.33 14.48
C THR A 471 -2.75 15.43 13.81
N SER A 472 -2.10 16.54 13.46
CA SER A 472 -2.81 17.73 12.96
C SER A 472 -3.26 17.56 11.51
N VAL A 473 -2.37 17.07 10.65
CA VAL A 473 -2.63 16.82 9.23
C VAL A 473 -1.86 15.57 8.82
N LEU A 474 -2.52 14.65 8.11
CA LEU A 474 -1.87 13.62 7.34
C LEU A 474 -1.78 14.09 5.89
N VAL A 475 -0.57 14.31 5.38
CA VAL A 475 -0.35 14.63 3.97
C VAL A 475 0.11 13.36 3.26
N THR A 476 -0.53 13.01 2.15
CA THR A 476 -0.07 11.89 1.32
C THR A 476 -0.67 11.92 -0.10
N GLY A 477 -0.16 11.05 -0.98
CA GLY A 477 -0.74 10.82 -2.29
C GLY A 477 -2.07 10.06 -2.20
N TYR A 478 -3.02 10.37 -3.09
CA TYR A 478 -4.30 9.66 -3.12
C TYR A 478 -4.16 8.15 -3.38
N ASP A 479 -3.02 7.71 -3.93
CA ASP A 479 -2.76 6.32 -4.27
C ASP A 479 -2.75 5.42 -3.04
N ILE A 480 -2.28 5.93 -1.89
CA ILE A 480 -2.24 5.18 -0.63
C ILE A 480 -3.39 5.48 0.33
N LEU A 481 -4.43 6.19 -0.12
CA LEU A 481 -5.65 6.47 0.65
C LEU A 481 -6.23 5.16 1.24
N PHE A 482 -6.33 4.12 0.42
CA PHE A 482 -6.88 2.83 0.82
C PHE A 482 -5.87 1.95 1.52
N PHE A 483 -4.63 1.93 1.01
CA PHE A 483 -3.58 1.05 1.53
C PHE A 483 -3.18 1.42 2.96
N TRP A 484 -3.18 2.72 3.27
CA TRP A 484 -2.58 3.23 4.49
C TRP A 484 -3.52 4.11 5.31
N VAL A 485 -4.12 5.15 4.71
CA VAL A 485 -4.93 6.13 5.47
C VAL A 485 -6.12 5.47 6.14
N VAL A 486 -6.89 4.65 5.41
CA VAL A 486 -8.01 3.93 6.02
C VAL A 486 -7.53 2.97 7.10
N ARG A 487 -6.42 2.24 6.88
CA ARG A 487 -5.88 1.31 7.88
C ARG A 487 -5.47 2.03 9.18
N MET A 488 -4.87 3.21 9.07
CA MET A 488 -4.60 4.08 10.22
C MET A 488 -5.88 4.55 10.91
N MET A 489 -6.95 4.85 10.17
CA MET A 489 -8.25 5.16 10.76
C MET A 489 -8.81 3.97 11.56
N LEU A 490 -8.78 2.77 10.99
CA LEU A 490 -9.27 1.55 11.67
C LEU A 490 -8.55 1.33 13.01
N PHE A 491 -7.22 1.33 12.99
CA PHE A 491 -6.43 0.99 14.17
C PHE A 491 -6.31 2.15 15.14
N GLY A 492 -6.21 3.39 14.66
CA GLY A 492 -6.19 4.58 15.51
C GLY A 492 -7.47 4.70 16.34
N LEU A 493 -8.63 4.59 15.69
CA LEU A 493 -9.92 4.64 16.40
C LEU A 493 -10.11 3.48 17.38
N PHE A 494 -9.57 2.30 17.08
CA PHE A 494 -9.64 1.16 18.00
C PHE A 494 -8.67 1.31 19.18
N ALA A 495 -7.41 1.63 18.93
CA ALA A 495 -6.34 1.68 19.92
C ALA A 495 -6.43 2.89 20.86
N MET A 496 -7.07 3.96 20.41
CA MET A 496 -7.15 5.26 21.09
C MET A 496 -8.59 5.62 21.47
N ASP A 497 -9.40 4.61 21.81
CA ASP A 497 -10.75 4.78 22.38
C ASP A 497 -11.67 5.72 21.58
N GLY A 498 -11.69 5.57 20.26
CA GLY A 498 -12.54 6.35 19.35
C GLY A 498 -11.97 7.71 18.94
N VAL A 499 -10.77 8.08 19.40
CA VAL A 499 -10.04 9.26 18.92
C VAL A 499 -9.41 8.94 17.56
N ALA A 500 -9.69 9.78 16.55
CA ALA A 500 -9.17 9.58 15.20
C ALA A 500 -7.67 9.92 15.13
N PRO A 501 -6.87 9.23 14.29
CA PRO A 501 -5.42 9.42 14.20
C PRO A 501 -4.96 10.80 13.70
N PHE A 502 -5.81 11.50 12.94
CA PHE A 502 -5.54 12.82 12.38
C PHE A 502 -6.82 13.64 12.28
N LYS A 503 -6.68 14.97 12.32
CA LYS A 503 -7.81 15.91 12.13
C LYS A 503 -8.14 16.15 10.65
N VAL A 504 -7.11 16.15 9.79
CA VAL A 504 -7.25 16.41 8.35
C VAL A 504 -6.46 15.39 7.54
N ILE A 505 -7.07 14.78 6.53
CA ILE A 505 -6.40 14.01 5.47
C ILE A 505 -6.23 14.94 4.26
N ALA A 506 -5.01 15.40 4.01
CA ALA A 506 -4.67 16.23 2.86
C ALA A 506 -4.07 15.38 1.73
N LEU A 507 -4.81 15.23 0.64
CA LEU A 507 -4.46 14.41 -0.50
C LEU A 507 -3.91 15.25 -1.65
N HIS A 508 -2.70 14.93 -2.08
CA HIS A 508 -2.14 15.44 -3.33
C HIS A 508 -2.19 14.37 -4.43
N GLY A 509 -2.08 14.79 -5.69
CA GLY A 509 -1.92 13.85 -6.80
C GLY A 509 -0.49 13.34 -6.95
N LEU A 510 -0.29 12.52 -7.97
CA LEU A 510 0.99 11.91 -8.30
C LEU A 510 1.78 12.79 -9.27
N VAL A 511 3.10 12.74 -9.14
CA VAL A 511 3.99 13.31 -10.16
C VAL A 511 4.02 12.34 -11.35
N ARG A 512 3.74 12.87 -12.54
CA ARG A 512 3.75 12.20 -13.83
C ARG A 512 4.95 12.69 -14.64
N ASP A 513 5.40 11.89 -15.60
CA ASP A 513 6.41 12.36 -16.54
C ASP A 513 5.88 13.52 -17.41
N LYS A 514 6.75 14.14 -18.21
CA LYS A 514 6.39 15.25 -19.10
C LYS A 514 5.28 14.94 -20.11
N HIS A 515 4.94 13.66 -20.31
CA HIS A 515 3.86 13.20 -21.19
C HIS A 515 2.61 12.76 -20.42
N GLY A 516 2.57 12.98 -19.10
CA GLY A 516 1.44 12.60 -18.25
C GLY A 516 1.40 11.12 -17.87
N LYS A 517 2.41 10.32 -18.16
CA LYS A 517 2.42 8.90 -17.78
C LYS A 517 2.84 8.72 -16.33
N LYS A 518 2.29 7.69 -15.67
CA LYS A 518 2.73 7.28 -14.32
C LYS A 518 4.23 7.00 -14.35
N MET A 519 4.98 7.56 -13.41
CA MET A 519 6.37 7.19 -13.21
C MET A 519 6.46 5.85 -12.47
N SER A 520 7.26 4.92 -12.98
CA SER A 520 7.55 3.65 -12.31
C SER A 520 8.94 3.13 -12.66
N LYS A 521 9.53 2.31 -11.78
CA LYS A 521 10.83 1.66 -12.03
C LYS A 521 10.73 0.71 -13.24
N SER A 522 9.62 -0.02 -13.39
CA SER A 522 9.39 -0.94 -14.52
C SER A 522 9.33 -0.22 -15.87
N ARG A 523 8.81 1.01 -15.91
CA ARG A 523 8.75 1.84 -17.13
C ARG A 523 10.04 2.61 -17.40
N GLY A 524 11.02 2.55 -16.50
CA GLY A 524 12.29 3.25 -16.63
C GLY A 524 12.19 4.78 -16.65
N ASN A 525 11.03 5.35 -16.27
CA ASN A 525 10.78 6.79 -16.28
C ASN A 525 10.74 7.39 -14.86
N THR A 526 11.30 6.70 -13.87
CA THR A 526 11.46 7.26 -12.51
C THR A 526 12.71 8.13 -12.47
N VAL A 527 12.62 9.29 -11.81
CA VAL A 527 13.75 10.21 -11.64
C VAL A 527 14.12 10.30 -10.16
N ASP A 528 15.41 10.14 -9.87
CA ASP A 528 15.96 10.38 -8.54
C ASP A 528 15.99 11.90 -8.29
N PRO A 529 15.40 12.41 -7.19
CA PRO A 529 15.39 13.84 -6.91
C PRO A 529 16.80 14.44 -6.79
N LEU A 530 17.83 13.65 -6.45
CA LEU A 530 19.22 14.13 -6.39
C LEU A 530 19.70 14.66 -7.73
N GLU A 531 19.31 14.04 -8.85
CA GLU A 531 19.71 14.48 -10.19
C GLU A 531 19.29 15.95 -10.44
N PHE A 532 18.08 16.31 -10.02
CA PHE A 532 17.60 17.69 -10.15
C PHE A 532 18.14 18.62 -9.08
N MET A 533 18.34 18.15 -7.84
CA MET A 533 18.95 18.96 -6.79
C MET A 533 20.39 19.34 -7.12
N ASP A 534 21.18 18.41 -7.68
CA ASP A 534 22.56 18.67 -8.05
C ASP A 534 22.65 19.64 -9.24
N LYS A 535 21.70 19.59 -10.17
CA LYS A 535 21.68 20.44 -11.37
C LYS A 535 21.08 21.83 -11.12
N TYR A 536 20.05 21.93 -10.28
CA TYR A 536 19.21 23.13 -10.15
C TYR A 536 19.10 23.68 -8.72
N GLY A 537 19.50 22.92 -7.70
CA GLY A 537 19.29 23.23 -6.30
C GLY A 537 17.96 22.70 -5.75
N SER A 538 17.94 22.48 -4.45
CA SER A 538 16.79 21.97 -3.70
C SER A 538 15.64 22.96 -3.72
N ASP A 539 15.89 24.25 -3.55
CA ASP A 539 14.85 25.29 -3.62
C ASP A 539 14.13 25.31 -4.97
N ALA A 540 14.86 25.16 -6.07
CA ALA A 540 14.28 25.14 -7.42
C ALA A 540 13.38 23.92 -7.63
N LEU A 541 13.81 22.73 -7.15
CA LEU A 541 13.02 21.52 -7.22
C LEU A 541 11.73 21.65 -6.42
N ARG A 542 11.84 22.05 -5.15
CA ARG A 542 10.71 22.18 -4.23
C ARG A 542 9.69 23.20 -4.71
N PHE A 543 10.16 24.37 -5.16
CA PHE A 543 9.28 25.41 -5.69
C PHE A 543 8.52 24.93 -6.92
N THR A 544 9.16 24.18 -7.81
CA THR A 544 8.49 23.60 -8.99
C THR A 544 7.40 22.62 -8.59
N LEU A 545 7.72 21.69 -7.67
CA LEU A 545 6.80 20.65 -7.24
C LEU A 545 5.59 21.22 -6.50
N VAL A 546 5.79 22.16 -5.57
CA VAL A 546 4.70 22.76 -4.80
C VAL A 546 3.84 23.69 -5.66
N ARG A 547 4.45 24.43 -6.60
CA ARG A 547 3.70 25.33 -7.49
C ARG A 547 2.76 24.59 -8.44
N GLY A 548 3.13 23.38 -8.86
CA GLY A 548 2.27 22.53 -9.69
C GLY A 548 1.28 21.68 -8.91
N ALA A 549 1.42 21.60 -7.57
CA ALA A 549 0.63 20.76 -6.70
C ALA A 549 -0.79 21.33 -6.51
N ASN A 550 -1.70 20.96 -7.39
CA ASN A 550 -3.13 21.19 -7.20
C ASN A 550 -3.72 20.04 -6.37
N PRO A 551 -4.41 20.32 -5.24
CA PRO A 551 -4.97 19.29 -4.36
C PRO A 551 -5.78 18.23 -5.11
N GLY A 552 -5.53 16.94 -4.82
CA GLY A 552 -6.21 15.81 -5.44
C GLY A 552 -5.93 15.56 -6.93
N THR A 553 -5.05 16.32 -7.59
CA THR A 553 -4.79 16.19 -9.04
C THR A 553 -3.32 15.96 -9.35
N ASP A 554 -3.08 15.14 -10.37
CA ASP A 554 -1.74 14.82 -10.83
C ASP A 554 -1.05 16.02 -11.48
N GLN A 555 0.28 16.07 -11.35
CA GLN A 555 1.09 17.06 -12.03
C GLN A 555 2.12 16.39 -12.94
N ALA A 556 2.22 16.87 -14.19
CA ALA A 556 3.39 16.56 -15.00
C ALA A 556 4.63 17.24 -14.40
N LEU A 557 5.81 16.69 -14.66
CA LEU A 557 7.07 17.36 -14.37
C LEU A 557 7.94 17.37 -15.63
N ALA A 558 8.37 18.58 -15.98
CA ALA A 558 9.31 18.81 -17.06
C ALA A 558 10.54 19.55 -16.52
N GLU A 559 11.73 19.12 -16.96
CA GLU A 559 13.00 19.65 -16.45
C GLU A 559 13.15 21.15 -16.72
N GLU A 560 12.62 21.64 -17.84
CA GLU A 560 12.57 23.05 -18.19
C GLU A 560 11.85 23.91 -17.14
N TRP A 561 10.86 23.35 -16.43
CA TRP A 561 10.14 24.07 -15.38
C TRP A 561 11.01 24.20 -14.12
N ILE A 562 11.83 23.20 -13.81
CA ILE A 562 12.80 23.24 -12.72
C ILE A 562 13.89 24.29 -13.03
N ALA A 563 14.38 24.32 -14.28
CA ALA A 563 15.29 25.36 -14.74
C ALA A 563 14.68 26.77 -14.62
N GLY A 564 13.38 26.91 -14.89
CA GLY A 564 12.61 28.13 -14.67
C GLY A 564 12.56 28.55 -13.20
N SER A 565 12.31 27.61 -12.29
CA SER A 565 12.33 27.87 -10.85
C SER A 565 13.72 28.23 -10.32
N ARG A 566 14.79 27.64 -10.86
CA ARG A 566 16.17 28.07 -10.58
C ARG A 566 16.38 29.53 -11.01
N ASN A 567 15.92 29.93 -12.20
CA ASN A 567 16.00 31.33 -12.63
C ASN A 567 15.29 32.28 -11.67
N PHE A 568 14.13 31.86 -11.15
CA PHE A 568 13.40 32.64 -10.15
C PHE A 568 14.21 32.78 -8.85
N ALA A 569 14.80 31.70 -8.33
CA ALA A 569 15.68 31.75 -7.17
C ALA A 569 16.89 32.69 -7.39
N THR A 570 17.54 32.62 -8.56
CA THR A 570 18.60 33.55 -8.95
C THR A 570 18.12 35.01 -8.98
N LYS A 571 16.87 35.26 -9.41
CA LYS A 571 16.30 36.61 -9.42
C LYS A 571 16.10 37.15 -8.02
N VAL A 572 15.59 36.33 -7.08
CA VAL A 572 15.43 36.69 -5.67
C VAL A 572 16.80 36.98 -5.04
N TRP A 573 17.79 36.14 -5.29
CA TRP A 573 19.17 36.35 -4.84
C TRP A 573 19.74 37.69 -5.30
N ASN A 574 19.61 38.00 -6.60
CA ASN A 574 20.10 39.24 -7.17
C ASN A 574 19.39 40.47 -6.61
N ALA A 575 18.08 40.38 -6.34
CA ALA A 575 17.33 41.45 -5.70
C ALA A 575 17.80 41.68 -4.25
N ALA A 576 17.98 40.62 -3.47
CA ALA A 576 18.48 40.70 -2.11
C ALA A 576 19.91 41.25 -2.06
N ARG A 577 20.80 40.76 -2.93
CA ARG A 577 22.17 41.26 -3.06
C ARG A 577 22.18 42.75 -3.41
N PHE A 578 21.40 43.17 -4.41
CA PHE A 578 21.30 44.58 -4.78
C PHE A 578 20.81 45.44 -3.61
N ALA A 579 19.78 45.00 -2.89
CA ALA A 579 19.28 45.72 -1.72
C ALA A 579 20.36 45.86 -0.64
N MET A 580 21.06 44.77 -0.30
CA MET A 580 22.14 44.78 0.70
C MET A 580 23.32 45.69 0.30
N MET A 581 23.71 45.67 -0.98
CA MET A 581 24.75 46.58 -1.51
C MET A 581 24.34 48.06 -1.39
N ASN A 582 23.04 48.36 -1.40
CA ASN A 582 22.47 49.69 -1.22
C ASN A 582 22.08 49.98 0.24
N GLY A 583 22.60 49.20 1.20
CA GLY A 583 22.44 49.47 2.63
C GLY A 583 21.20 48.86 3.28
N ALA A 584 20.43 48.02 2.57
CA ALA A 584 19.30 47.33 3.19
C ALA A 584 19.75 46.39 4.32
N HIS A 585 19.05 46.45 5.44
CA HIS A 585 19.27 45.60 6.61
C HIS A 585 17.96 45.26 7.30
N VAL A 586 17.97 44.21 8.12
CA VAL A 586 16.81 43.75 8.89
C VAL A 586 16.78 44.28 10.34
N ASN A 587 17.69 45.21 10.67
CA ASN A 587 17.79 45.77 12.02
C ASN A 587 16.86 46.98 12.19
N GLY A 588 16.16 47.05 13.32
CA GLY A 588 15.29 48.17 13.68
C GLY A 588 13.85 48.01 13.21
N GLU A 589 13.01 48.97 13.58
CA GLU A 589 11.63 49.05 13.11
C GLU A 589 11.55 49.67 11.72
N LEU A 590 10.48 49.37 10.99
CA LEU A 590 10.18 50.08 9.75
C LEU A 590 9.88 51.55 10.07
N PRO A 591 10.32 52.50 9.23
CA PRO A 591 9.98 53.92 9.40
C PRO A 591 8.47 54.15 9.33
N ASP A 592 7.98 55.21 9.97
CA ASP A 592 6.57 55.58 9.94
C ASP A 592 6.10 55.78 8.48
N ARG A 593 4.98 55.17 8.11
CA ARG A 593 4.44 55.25 6.75
C ARG A 593 4.19 56.68 6.28
N SER A 594 3.92 57.61 7.20
CA SER A 594 3.73 59.03 6.90
C SER A 594 5.01 59.72 6.42
N GLU A 595 6.18 59.20 6.78
CA GLU A 595 7.50 59.73 6.41
C GLU A 595 7.99 59.16 5.06
N LEU A 596 7.30 58.14 4.54
CA LEU A 596 7.69 57.44 3.32
C LEU A 596 7.15 58.10 2.04
N ASN A 597 7.95 58.04 0.97
CA ASN A 597 7.51 58.51 -0.34
C ASN A 597 6.37 57.63 -0.90
N HIS A 598 5.76 58.05 -2.00
CA HIS A 598 4.62 57.34 -2.59
C HIS A 598 4.96 55.92 -3.08
N ILE A 599 6.19 55.70 -3.56
CA ILE A 599 6.65 54.40 -4.08
C ILE A 599 6.85 53.43 -2.91
N ASP A 600 7.52 53.86 -1.85
CA ASP A 600 7.77 53.03 -0.67
C ASP A 600 6.45 52.62 0.00
N ARG A 601 5.50 53.58 0.14
CA ARG A 601 4.15 53.28 0.62
C ARG A 601 3.41 52.31 -0.29
N TRP A 602 3.52 52.45 -1.61
CA TRP A 602 2.91 51.52 -2.55
C TRP A 602 3.48 50.10 -2.39
N ILE A 603 4.81 49.96 -2.23
CA ILE A 603 5.46 48.65 -2.00
C ILE A 603 4.95 48.03 -0.69
N LEU A 604 4.92 48.80 0.41
CA LEU A 604 4.42 48.29 1.70
C LEU A 604 2.94 47.91 1.63
N ASN A 605 2.11 48.71 0.96
CA ASN A 605 0.69 48.37 0.76
C ASN A 605 0.52 47.09 -0.08
N ARG A 606 1.39 46.84 -1.06
CA ARG A 606 1.41 45.59 -1.85
C ARG A 606 1.92 44.39 -1.05
N LEU A 607 2.70 44.61 0.01
CA LEU A 607 3.16 43.57 0.91
C LEU A 607 2.08 43.17 1.92
N ASP A 608 1.26 44.13 2.38
CA ASP A 608 0.14 43.85 3.29
C ASP A 608 -1.06 43.19 2.62
N SER A 609 -1.26 43.46 1.32
CA SER A 609 -2.37 42.93 0.50
C SER A 609 -2.08 41.52 0.00
#